data_AF-A0A434FYT5-F1
#
_entry.id   AF-A0A434FYT5-F1
#
_cell.length_a   1.000
_cell.length_b   1.000
_cell.length_c   1.000
_cell.angle_alpha   90.00
_cell.angle_beta   90.00
_cell.angle_gamma   90.00
#
_symmetry.space_group_name_H-M   'P 1'
#
loop_
_entity.id
_entity.type
_entity.pdbx_description
1 polymer ?
#
loop_
_entity_poly.entity_id
_entity_poly.type
_entity_poly.pdbx_seq_one_letter_code
_entity_poly.pdbx_strand_id
1 'polypeptide(L)' 'MNLEKYSERVRGFVQSAQTMALSRNHQQFTPEHMLKVLVDDDEGLAASLIERAGGSVRDVKLGVETALEAMPKVEGGNG' A
#
# COMPACT_ATOMS: atom_id res chain seq x y z
N MET A 1 -2.48 0.47 -17.14
CA MET A 1 -3.09 -0.76 -16.60
C MET A 1 -4.54 -0.80 -17.02
N ASN A 2 -5.08 -1.94 -17.50
CA ASN A 2 -6.52 -2.08 -17.73
C ASN A 2 -7.17 -2.64 -16.45
N LEU A 3 -7.76 -1.76 -15.64
CA LEU A 3 -8.36 -2.10 -14.35
C LEU A 3 -9.65 -2.95 -14.48
N GLU A 4 -10.32 -2.89 -15.63
CA GLU A 4 -11.58 -3.61 -15.86
C GLU A 4 -11.39 -5.13 -15.86
N LYS A 5 -10.16 -5.61 -16.09
CA LYS A 5 -9.81 -7.04 -16.04
C LYS A 5 -9.66 -7.60 -14.62
N TYR A 6 -9.60 -6.75 -13.61
CA TYR A 6 -9.43 -7.17 -12.22
C TYR A 6 -10.78 -7.36 -11.53
N SER A 7 -10.79 -8.09 -10.42
CA SER A 7 -11.98 -8.15 -9.56
C SER A 7 -12.28 -6.77 -8.96
N GLU A 8 -13.53 -6.57 -8.55
CA GLU A 8 -13.96 -5.36 -7.85
C GLU A 8 -13.12 -5.09 -6.60
N ARG A 9 -12.83 -6.13 -5.82
CA ARG A 9 -11.95 -6.06 -4.65
C ARG A 9 -10.56 -5.50 -4.98
N VAL A 10 -9.94 -6.01 -6.04
CA VAL A 10 -8.60 -5.56 -6.44
C VAL A 10 -8.63 -4.11 -6.92
N ARG A 11 -9.66 -3.70 -7.67
CA ARG A 11 -9.84 -2.30 -8.05
C ARG A 11 -9.95 -1.40 -6.82
N GLY A 12 -10.69 -1.83 -5.79
CA GLY A 12 -10.78 -1.15 -4.50
C GLY A 12 -9.41 -0.96 -3.84
N PHE A 13 -8.58 -2.00 -3.78
CA PHE A 13 -7.23 -1.88 -3.23
C PHE A 13 -6.34 -0.91 -4.01
N VAL A 14 -6.37 -0.95 -5.34
CA VAL A 14 -5.62 0.00 -6.18
C VAL A 14 -6.03 1.44 -5.86
N GLN A 15 -7.34 1.69 -5.75
CA GLN A 15 -7.86 3.02 -5.46
C GLN A 15 -7.46 3.50 -4.05
N SER A 16 -7.57 2.63 -3.04
CA SER A 16 -7.13 2.93 -1.67
C SER A 16 -5.63 3.23 -1.60
N ALA A 17 -4.82 2.47 -2.32
CA ALA A 17 -3.37 2.65 -2.33
C ALA A 17 -2.95 3.94 -3.05
N GLN A 18 -3.63 4.31 -4.15
CA GLN A 18 -3.44 5.61 -4.80
C GLN A 18 -3.85 6.78 -3.89
N THR A 19 -4.98 6.64 -3.19
CA THR A 19 -5.45 7.65 -2.22
C THR A 19 -4.45 7.83 -1.08
N MET A 20 -3.87 6.74 -0.59
CA MET A 20 -2.82 6.76 0.44
C MET A 20 -1.54 7.46 -0.04
N ALA A 21 -1.11 7.22 -1.30
CA ALA A 21 0.05 7.89 -1.85
C ALA A 21 -0.14 9.43 -1.87
N LEU A 22 -1.32 9.87 -2.30
CA LEU A 22 -1.69 11.28 -2.32
C LEU A 22 -1.74 11.88 -0.91
N SER A 23 -2.37 11.20 0.05
CA SER A 23 -2.48 11.70 1.43
C SER A 23 -1.14 11.80 2.15
N ARG A 24 -0.14 11.02 1.73
CA ARG A 24 1.25 11.08 2.22
C ARG A 24 2.14 12.05 1.45
N ASN A 25 1.61 12.78 0.46
CA ASN A 25 2.35 13.66 -0.43
C ASN A 25 3.48 12.95 -1.22
N HIS A 26 3.32 11.65 -1.49
CA HIS A 26 4.25 10.91 -2.33
C HIS A 26 3.95 11.19 -3.80
N GLN A 27 4.94 11.71 -4.53
CA GLN A 27 4.77 12.06 -5.95
C GLN A 27 4.48 10.85 -6.84
N GLN A 28 4.94 9.67 -6.40
CA GLN A 28 4.83 8.43 -7.15
C GLN A 28 3.96 7.43 -6.40
N PHE A 29 3.06 6.78 -7.14
CA PHE A 29 2.38 5.58 -6.69
C PHE A 29 3.29 4.36 -6.92
N THR A 30 3.59 3.62 -5.86
CA THR A 30 4.59 2.54 -5.86
C THR A 30 4.06 1.27 -5.19
N PRO A 31 4.72 0.10 -5.35
CA PRO A 31 4.29 -1.16 -4.75
C PRO A 31 4.17 -1.13 -3.23
N GLU A 32 4.94 -0.30 -2.52
CA GLU A 32 4.88 -0.15 -1.06
C GLU A 32 3.49 0.31 -0.60
N HIS A 33 2.84 1.20 -1.36
CA HIS A 33 1.48 1.65 -1.08
C HIS A 33 0.47 0.52 -1.22
N MET A 34 0.64 -0.29 -2.28
CA MET A 34 -0.20 -1.46 -2.52
C MET A 34 -0.03 -2.48 -1.39
N LEU A 35 1.22 -2.80 -1.03
CA LEU A 35 1.52 -3.72 0.05
C LEU A 35 0.91 -3.25 1.37
N LYS A 36 1.07 -1.96 1.72
CA LYS A 36 0.52 -1.37 2.94
C LYS A 36 -0.99 -1.56 3.04
N VAL A 37 -1.73 -1.23 1.99
CA VAL A 37 -3.18 -1.44 1.95
C VAL A 37 -3.57 -2.92 2.06
N LEU A 38 -2.84 -3.81 1.38
CA LEU A 38 -3.12 -5.25 1.43
C LEU A 38 -2.89 -5.86 2.82
N VAL A 39 -1.83 -5.45 3.53
CA VAL A 39 -1.54 -5.99 4.87
C VAL A 39 -2.38 -5.34 5.97
N ASP A 40 -2.91 -4.15 5.73
CA ASP A 40 -3.84 -3.46 6.65
C ASP A 40 -5.31 -3.75 6.35
N ASP A 41 -5.62 -4.57 5.34
CA ASP A 41 -6.98 -5.04 5.05
C ASP A 41 -7.55 -5.85 6.22
N ASP A 42 -8.73 -5.45 6.70
CA ASP A 42 -9.40 -6.08 7.85
C ASP A 42 -9.86 -7.52 7.56
N GLU A 43 -10.09 -7.86 6.29
CA GLU A 43 -10.38 -9.25 5.88
C GLU A 43 -9.13 -10.14 5.92
N GLY A 44 -7.94 -9.56 6.06
CA GLY A 44 -6.73 -10.26 6.49
C GLY A 44 -6.14 -11.28 5.51
N LEU A 45 -6.57 -11.30 4.23
CA LEU A 45 -6.10 -12.32 3.28
C LEU A 45 -4.57 -12.29 3.13
N ALA A 46 -3.96 -11.13 2.87
CA ALA A 46 -2.52 -11.02 2.70
C ALA A 46 -1.76 -11.34 3.99
N ALA A 47 -2.24 -10.83 5.12
CA ALA A 47 -1.71 -11.14 6.45
C ALA A 47 -1.68 -12.64 6.71
N SER A 48 -2.81 -13.33 6.48
CA SER A 48 -2.93 -14.77 6.69
C SER A 48 -2.00 -15.59 5.78
N LEU A 49 -1.79 -15.15 4.52
CA LEU A 49 -0.89 -15.81 3.59
C LEU A 49 0.57 -15.68 4.03
N ILE A 50 0.97 -14.49 4.52
CA ILE A 50 2.32 -14.25 5.06
C ILE A 50 2.57 -15.16 6.27
N GLU A 51 1.63 -15.21 7.23
CA GLU A 51 1.75 -16.04 8.43
C GLU A 51 1.81 -17.53 8.09
N ARG A 52 0.96 -18.00 7.17
CA ARG A 52 0.96 -19.40 6.71
C ARG A 52 2.21 -19.79 5.94
N ALA A 53 2.90 -18.82 5.33
CA ALA A 53 4.20 -19.01 4.71
C ALA A 53 5.36 -19.00 5.73
N GLY A 54 5.07 -18.83 7.03
CA GLY A 54 6.07 -18.74 8.10
C GLY A 54 6.66 -17.34 8.29
N GLY A 55 6.09 -16.32 7.64
CA GLY A 55 6.49 -14.93 7.79
C GLY A 55 5.81 -14.24 8.98
N SER A 56 6.37 -13.10 9.40
CA SER A 56 5.79 -12.24 10.43
C SER A 56 5.08 -11.06 9.78
N VAL A 57 3.75 -11.05 9.80
CA VAL A 57 2.97 -9.92 9.27
C VAL A 57 3.30 -8.61 10.00
N ARG A 58 3.62 -8.68 11.30
CA ARG A 58 4.04 -7.52 12.08
C ARG A 58 5.31 -6.90 11.53
N ASP A 59 6.29 -7.71 11.17
CA ASP A 59 7.56 -7.22 10.64
C ASP A 59 7.37 -6.66 9.21
N VAL A 60 6.49 -7.26 8.42
CA VAL A 60 6.10 -6.70 7.09
C VAL A 60 5.43 -5.34 7.24
N LYS A 61 4.47 -5.19 8.18
CA LYS A 61 3.80 -3.91 8.45
C LYS A 61 4.77 -2.83 8.88
N LEU A 62 5.71 -3.16 9.77
CA LEU A 62 6.76 -2.23 10.19
C LEU A 62 7.67 -1.85 9.02
N GLY A 63 8.16 -2.83 8.27
CA GLY A 63 9.07 -2.60 7.16
C GLY A 63 8.46 -1.75 6.05
N VAL A 64 7.20 -2.02 5.67
CA VAL A 64 6.52 -1.22 4.65
C VAL A 64 6.21 0.19 5.13
N GLU A 65 5.89 0.38 6.42
CA GLU A 65 5.70 1.70 7.00
C GLU A 65 7.01 2.51 6.96
N THR A 66 8.12 1.92 7.40
CA THR A 66 9.45 2.56 7.33
C THR A 66 9.84 2.90 5.89
N ALA A 67 9.57 2.01 4.93
CA ALA A 67 9.84 2.26 3.52
C ALA A 67 9.02 3.45 2.98
N LEU A 68 7.74 3.52 3.34
CA LEU A 68 6.86 4.64 2.97
C LEU A 68 7.30 5.95 3.62
N GLU A 69 7.69 5.95 4.90
CA GLU A 69 8.17 7.15 5.60
C GLU A 69 9.45 7.73 5.00
N ALA A 70 10.32 6.87 4.45
CA ALA A 70 11.56 7.27 3.81
C ALA A 70 11.38 7.84 2.39
N MET A 71 10.19 7.75 1.80
CA MET A 71 9.94 8.27 0.46
C MET A 71 9.98 9.81 0.41
N PRO A 72 10.45 10.41 -0.70
CA PRO A 72 10.38 11.85 -0.90
C PRO A 72 8.93 12.35 -0.86
N LYS A 73 8.71 13.45 -0.13
CA LYS A 73 7.42 14.14 -0.04
C LYS A 73 7.50 15.45 -0.82
N VAL A 74 6.46 15.73 -1.59
CA VAL A 74 6.32 17.02 -2.28
C VAL A 74 5.52 17.95 -1.40
N GLU A 75 6.19 18.91 -0.79
CA GLU A 75 5.54 20.07 -0.19
C GLU A 75 5.40 21.12 -1.30
N GLY A 76 4.19 21.67 -1.47
CA GLY A 76 3.91 22.60 -2.56
C GLY A 76 4.90 23.75 -2.58
N GLY A 77 5.57 23.95 -3.72
CA GLY A 77 6.26 25.19 -4.01
C GLY A 77 5.22 26.29 -4.14
N ASN A 78 5.09 27.14 -3.11
CA ASN A 78 4.41 28.42 -3.24
C ASN A 78 5.23 29.26 -4.22
N GLY A 79 4.83 29.24 -5.49
CA GLY A 79 5.17 30.28 -6.46
C GLY A 79 4.26 31.48 -6.27
#